data_AF-A0A6A3AH21-F1
#
_entry.id   AF-A0A6A3AH21-F1
#
_cell.length_a   1.000
_cell.length_b   1.000
_cell.length_c   1.000
_cell.angle_alpha   90.00
_cell.angle_beta   90.00
_cell.angle_gamma   90.00
#
_symmetry.space_group_name_H-M   'P 1'
#
loop_
_entity.id
_entity.type
_entity.pdbx_description
1 polymer ?
#
loop_
_entity_poly.entity_id
_entity_poly.type
_entity_poly.pdbx_seq_one_letter_code
_entity_poly.pdbx_strand_id
1 'polypeptide(L)'
;MSPIVVYLDWSSKLLEKYNINYLENLPEVFKFGPITKKARTEPLSLYSCLEAFLREEPLVPEDMWYCPQCKEQRQASKKLDLWRLPEVLVIHLKRFSYSRAMKHKVETFVNFPIHDFNLTNYVADKRSSRSQLYELYALTNHYGGMGSGHYTAHIKLLDENRWYNFDDSHISPINEEDVKSAAAYVLFYRRAKSDTSGSGVAGSRRDRDKTSYKH
;
A
#
# COMPACT_ATOMS: atom_id res chain seq x y z
N MET A 1 -3.90 -2.38 47.21
CA MET A 1 -5.06 -3.18 46.77
C MET A 1 -4.65 -4.64 46.80
N SER A 2 -5.34 -5.47 47.59
CA SER A 2 -5.04 -6.90 47.69
C SER A 2 -5.55 -7.61 46.41
N PRO A 3 -4.77 -8.51 45.80
CA PRO A 3 -5.21 -9.23 44.61
C PRO A 3 -6.39 -10.15 44.95
N ILE A 4 -7.44 -10.09 44.12
CA ILE A 4 -8.54 -11.05 44.16
C ILE A 4 -8.07 -12.29 43.40
N VAL A 5 -7.92 -13.40 44.12
CA VAL A 5 -7.60 -14.70 43.53
C VAL A 5 -8.90 -15.47 43.39
N VAL A 6 -9.26 -15.79 42.15
CA VAL A 6 -10.44 -16.61 41.83
C VAL A 6 -9.97 -17.99 41.42
N TYR A 7 -10.44 -19.01 42.13
CA TYR A 7 -10.22 -20.41 41.77
C TYR A 7 -11.41 -20.88 40.94
N LEU A 8 -11.14 -21.33 39.72
CA LEU A 8 -12.12 -21.97 38.84
C LEU A 8 -11.83 -23.46 38.84
N ASP A 9 -12.71 -24.23 39.47
CA ASP A 9 -12.65 -25.69 39.45
C ASP A 9 -13.47 -26.19 38.25
N TRP A 10 -12.76 -26.76 37.27
CA TRP A 10 -13.36 -27.28 36.05
C TRP A 10 -13.51 -28.78 36.16
N SER A 11 -14.73 -29.29 35.94
CA SER A 11 -14.92 -30.75 35.77
C SER A 11 -14.08 -31.26 34.60
N SER A 12 -13.59 -32.50 34.69
CA SER A 12 -12.80 -33.16 33.64
C SER A 12 -13.48 -33.15 32.26
N LYS A 13 -14.81 -33.20 32.22
CA LYS A 13 -15.62 -33.07 30.98
C LYS A 13 -15.54 -31.69 30.33
N LEU A 14 -15.33 -30.62 31.11
CA LEU A 14 -15.20 -29.26 30.58
C LEU A 14 -13.79 -28.97 30.07
N LEU A 15 -12.76 -29.58 30.68
CA LEU A 15 -11.37 -29.52 30.20
C LEU A 15 -11.21 -30.16 28.80
N GLU A 16 -11.90 -31.27 28.53
CA GLU A 16 -11.93 -31.86 27.19
C GLU A 16 -12.64 -30.96 26.16
N LYS A 17 -13.65 -30.20 26.59
CA LYS A 17 -14.43 -29.32 25.72
C LYS A 17 -13.74 -27.99 25.43
N TYR A 18 -13.01 -27.44 26.40
CA TYR A 18 -12.29 -26.18 26.30
C TYR A 18 -10.79 -26.44 26.45
N ASN A 19 -10.15 -26.75 25.33
CA ASN A 19 -8.71 -26.99 25.28
C ASN A 19 -7.92 -25.70 25.62
N ILE A 20 -7.57 -25.56 26.90
CA ILE A 20 -6.81 -24.43 27.45
C ILE A 20 -5.31 -24.50 27.15
N ASN A 21 -4.81 -25.53 26.45
CA ASN A 21 -3.40 -25.61 26.06
C ASN A 21 -2.93 -24.37 25.28
N TYR A 22 -3.82 -23.70 24.54
CA TYR A 22 -3.49 -22.45 23.82
C TYR A 22 -3.25 -21.25 24.74
N LEU A 23 -3.77 -21.27 25.97
CA LEU A 23 -3.56 -20.23 26.97
C LEU A 23 -2.33 -20.54 27.83
N GLU A 24 -2.05 -21.82 28.09
CA GLU A 24 -0.89 -22.27 28.85
C GLU A 24 0.39 -22.29 28.01
N ASN A 25 0.27 -22.59 26.73
CA ASN A 25 1.35 -22.59 25.74
C ASN A 25 1.00 -21.62 24.62
N LEU A 26 1.27 -20.33 24.85
CA LEU A 26 1.25 -19.36 23.76
C LEU A 26 2.27 -19.83 22.71
N PRO A 27 1.87 -20.03 21.44
CA PRO A 27 2.80 -20.46 20.41
C PRO A 27 3.93 -19.44 20.29
N GLU A 28 5.18 -19.90 20.30
CA GLU A 28 6.31 -19.06 19.93
C GLU A 28 6.09 -18.57 18.49
N VAL A 29 5.90 -17.26 18.34
CA VAL A 29 5.63 -16.66 17.03
C VAL A 29 6.96 -16.45 16.24
N PHE A 30 8.12 -16.81 16.81
CA PHE A 30 9.43 -16.65 16.16
C PHE A 30 10.13 -18.01 15.92
N LYS A 31 10.30 -18.39 14.65
CA LYS A 31 11.41 -19.24 14.22
C LYS A 31 12.33 -18.41 13.34
N PHE A 32 13.56 -18.17 13.79
CA PHE A 32 14.66 -17.72 12.92
C PHE A 32 15.00 -18.86 11.95
N GLY A 33 14.19 -19.02 10.91
CA GLY A 33 14.61 -19.76 9.73
C GLY A 33 15.46 -18.84 8.85
N PRO A 34 16.55 -19.31 8.23
CA PRO A 34 17.19 -18.54 7.18
C PRO A 34 16.10 -18.19 6.15
N ILE A 35 15.97 -16.90 5.82
CA ILE A 35 15.16 -16.47 4.68
C ILE A 35 15.77 -17.17 3.48
N THR A 36 15.20 -18.30 3.09
CA THR A 36 15.61 -18.98 1.89
C THR A 36 15.35 -17.99 0.78
N LYS A 37 16.42 -17.43 0.22
CA LYS A 37 16.36 -16.65 -1.00
C LYS A 37 16.00 -17.64 -2.10
N LYS A 38 14.72 -18.02 -2.17
CA LYS A 38 14.20 -18.72 -3.34
C LYS A 38 14.43 -17.77 -4.50
N ALA A 39 15.18 -18.23 -5.49
CA ALA A 39 15.29 -17.53 -6.76
C ALA A 39 13.86 -17.25 -7.23
N ARG A 40 13.50 -15.97 -7.37
CA ARG A 40 12.18 -15.60 -7.87
C ARG A 40 12.14 -16.00 -9.34
N THR A 41 11.21 -16.89 -9.70
CA THR A 41 10.96 -17.28 -11.09
C THR A 41 10.23 -16.19 -11.86
N GLU A 42 9.47 -15.35 -11.16
CA GLU A 42 8.66 -14.25 -11.71
C GLU A 42 9.31 -12.88 -11.43
N PRO A 43 9.18 -11.91 -12.36
CA PRO A 43 9.64 -10.54 -12.12
C PRO A 43 8.91 -9.91 -10.92
N LEU A 44 9.63 -9.15 -10.10
CA LEU A 44 9.04 -8.47 -8.94
C LEU A 44 8.01 -7.43 -9.39
N SER A 45 6.76 -7.58 -8.95
CA SER A 45 5.69 -6.63 -9.24
C SER A 45 5.39 -5.70 -8.06
N LEU A 46 4.79 -4.54 -8.36
CA LEU A 46 4.29 -3.63 -7.33
C LEU A 46 3.21 -4.28 -6.45
N TYR A 47 2.36 -5.14 -7.01
CA TYR A 47 1.40 -5.94 -6.25
C TYR A 47 2.13 -6.83 -5.24
N SER A 48 3.20 -7.52 -5.64
CA SER A 48 3.99 -8.34 -4.72
C SER A 48 4.63 -7.52 -3.59
N CYS A 49 5.05 -6.28 -3.86
CA CYS A 49 5.52 -5.34 -2.83
C CYS A 49 4.39 -4.94 -1.88
N LEU A 50 3.19 -4.66 -2.41
CA LEU A 50 2.02 -4.31 -1.62
C LEU A 50 1.57 -5.46 -0.71
N GLU A 51 1.49 -6.68 -1.24
CA GLU A 51 1.19 -7.88 -0.46
C GLU A 51 2.21 -8.11 0.66
N ALA A 52 3.50 -7.88 0.38
CA ALA A 52 4.53 -7.96 1.41
C ALA A 52 4.37 -6.89 2.49
N PHE A 53 3.91 -5.68 2.12
CA PHE A 53 3.67 -4.58 3.07
C PHE A 53 2.43 -4.82 3.95
N LEU A 54 1.42 -5.51 3.45
CA LEU A 54 0.18 -5.81 4.17
C LEU A 54 0.21 -7.15 4.93
N ARG A 55 1.24 -7.96 4.71
CA ARG A 55 1.42 -9.25 5.38
C ARG A 55 1.62 -9.03 6.88
N GLU A 56 0.97 -9.86 7.68
CA GLU A 56 1.22 -9.93 9.12
C GLU A 56 2.65 -10.44 9.38
N GLU A 57 3.39 -9.71 10.21
CA GLU A 57 4.77 -10.04 10.61
C GLU A 57 4.95 -9.94 12.12
N PRO A 58 5.75 -10.82 12.75
CA PRO A 58 6.07 -10.68 14.17
C PRO A 58 6.95 -9.46 14.40
N LEU A 59 6.70 -8.74 15.49
CA LEU A 59 7.59 -7.68 15.96
C LEU A 59 8.95 -8.26 16.34
N VAL A 60 10.03 -7.60 15.92
CA VAL A 60 11.39 -7.97 16.28
C VAL A 60 11.61 -7.78 17.79
N PRO A 61 12.58 -8.49 18.40
CA PRO A 61 12.85 -8.39 19.84
C PRO A 61 13.04 -6.95 20.35
N GLU A 62 13.67 -6.11 19.54
CA GLU A 62 13.93 -4.70 19.89
C GLU A 62 12.65 -3.83 19.89
N ASP A 63 11.60 -4.25 19.18
CA ASP A 63 10.33 -3.54 19.01
C ASP A 63 9.15 -4.31 19.65
N MET A 64 9.40 -5.21 20.60
CA MET A 64 8.35 -5.99 21.26
C MET A 64 7.28 -5.10 21.90
N TRP A 65 6.03 -5.52 21.77
CA TRP A 65 4.89 -4.78 22.28
C TRP A 65 4.85 -4.83 23.81
N TYR A 66 4.76 -3.68 24.46
CA TYR A 66 4.54 -3.61 25.90
C TYR A 66 3.06 -3.88 26.21
N CYS A 67 2.77 -5.04 26.78
CA CYS A 67 1.40 -5.42 27.12
C CYS A 67 0.94 -4.65 28.38
N PRO A 68 -0.10 -3.80 28.29
CA PRO A 68 -0.55 -2.99 29.43
C PRO A 68 -1.21 -3.83 30.53
N GLN A 69 -1.63 -5.06 30.24
CA GLN A 69 -2.20 -6.01 31.19
C GLN A 69 -1.11 -6.80 31.92
N CYS A 70 -0.17 -7.40 31.18
CA CYS A 70 0.91 -8.22 31.75
C CYS A 70 2.04 -7.38 32.38
N LYS A 71 2.15 -6.09 32.02
CA LYS A 71 3.21 -5.16 32.44
C LYS A 71 4.63 -5.56 32.00
N GLU A 72 4.74 -6.26 30.88
CA GLU A 72 6.01 -6.72 30.31
C GLU A 72 6.01 -6.66 28.78
N GLN A 73 7.20 -6.77 28.17
CA GLN A 73 7.35 -6.90 26.72
C GLN A 73 6.88 -8.29 26.28
N ARG A 74 5.97 -8.33 25.32
CA ARG A 74 5.44 -9.55 24.73
C ARG A 74 5.65 -9.51 23.22
N GLN A 75 5.94 -10.69 22.68
CA GLN A 75 5.95 -10.87 21.24
C GLN A 75 4.52 -10.72 20.71
N ALA A 76 4.34 -9.81 19.75
CA ALA A 76 3.07 -9.59 19.08
C ALA A 76 3.29 -9.57 17.57
N SER A 77 2.22 -9.84 16.83
CA SER A 77 2.19 -9.63 15.38
C SER A 77 1.72 -8.23 15.04
N LYS A 78 2.31 -7.66 14.00
CA LYS A 78 1.87 -6.41 13.39
C LYS A 78 1.29 -6.72 12.01
N LYS A 79 0.10 -6.18 11.74
CA LYS A 79 -0.54 -6.23 10.44
C LYS A 79 -1.02 -4.84 10.05
N LEU A 80 -0.87 -4.50 8.78
CA LEU A 80 -1.39 -3.26 8.19
C LEU A 80 -2.50 -3.61 7.20
N ASP A 81 -3.59 -2.83 7.22
CA ASP A 81 -4.70 -2.96 6.28
C ASP A 81 -5.01 -1.57 5.68
N LEU A 82 -5.40 -1.54 4.41
CA LEU A 82 -5.81 -0.28 3.77
C LEU A 82 -7.29 -0.03 4.04
N TRP A 83 -7.61 1.03 4.79
CA TRP A 83 -9.00 1.35 5.11
C TRP A 83 -9.66 2.28 4.08
N ARG A 84 -8.95 3.34 3.67
CA ARG A 84 -9.38 4.31 2.66
C ARG A 84 -8.17 4.77 1.87
N LEU A 85 -8.35 4.96 0.57
CA LEU A 85 -7.28 5.43 -0.33
C LEU A 85 -7.52 6.88 -0.78
N PRO A 86 -6.47 7.69 -0.97
CA PRO A 86 -6.58 9.09 -1.37
C PRO A 86 -6.85 9.26 -2.87
N GLU A 87 -7.23 10.47 -3.31
CA GLU A 87 -7.32 10.80 -4.75
C GLU A 87 -5.95 10.76 -5.44
N VAL A 88 -4.89 11.17 -4.72
CA VAL A 88 -3.50 11.04 -5.16
C VAL A 88 -2.78 10.09 -4.23
N LEU A 89 -2.41 8.92 -4.75
CA LEU A 89 -1.70 7.87 -4.03
C LEU A 89 -0.20 7.97 -4.33
N VAL A 90 0.58 8.20 -3.28
CA VAL A 90 2.05 8.24 -3.35
C VAL A 90 2.60 6.92 -2.83
N ILE A 91 3.41 6.24 -3.64
CA ILE A 91 4.03 4.96 -3.29
C ILE A 91 5.54 5.12 -3.30
N HIS A 92 6.16 4.84 -2.16
CA HIS A 92 7.61 4.84 -2.02
C HIS A 92 8.16 3.42 -2.10
N LEU A 93 9.07 3.17 -3.04
CA LEU A 93 9.86 1.95 -3.09
C LEU A 93 11.05 2.10 -2.12
N LYS A 94 11.01 1.38 -0.99
CA LYS A 94 12.05 1.42 0.05
C LYS A 94 13.35 0.75 -0.42
N ARG A 95 14.09 1.45 -1.28
CA ARG A 95 15.33 0.94 -1.92
C ARG A 95 16.56 1.06 -1.06
N PHE A 96 16.61 1.98 -0.10
CA PHE A 96 17.77 2.15 0.76
C PHE A 96 17.62 1.34 2.03
N SER A 97 18.63 0.53 2.31
CA SER A 97 18.73 -0.21 3.56
C SER A 97 20.01 0.19 4.28
N TYR A 98 19.86 0.43 5.59
CA TYR A 98 20.95 0.76 6.49
C TYR A 98 21.25 -0.46 7.38
N SER A 99 22.47 -0.97 7.31
CA SER A 99 23.01 -1.83 8.36
C SER A 99 24.27 -1.19 8.94
N ARG A 100 24.64 -1.54 10.18
CA ARG A 100 25.83 -1.01 10.86
C ARG A 100 27.13 -1.17 10.05
N ALA A 101 27.17 -2.11 9.11
CA ALA A 101 28.34 -2.42 8.28
C ALA A 101 28.18 -2.06 6.79
N MET A 102 26.96 -1.93 6.26
CA MET A 102 26.76 -1.75 4.82
C MET A 102 25.55 -0.88 4.51
N LYS A 103 25.79 0.18 3.74
CA LYS A 103 24.76 0.96 3.07
C LYS A 103 24.59 0.39 1.68
N HIS A 104 23.39 -0.10 1.34
CA HIS A 104 23.13 -0.62 0.01
C HIS A 104 21.81 -0.08 -0.54
N LYS A 105 21.81 0.13 -1.86
CA LYS A 105 20.62 0.46 -2.64
C LYS A 105 20.14 -0.81 -3.34
N VAL A 106 18.86 -1.10 -3.23
CA VAL A 106 18.20 -2.19 -3.93
C VAL A 106 17.85 -1.70 -5.34
N GLU A 107 18.57 -2.22 -6.32
CA GLU A 107 18.43 -1.86 -7.74
C GLU A 107 17.48 -2.80 -8.50
N THR A 108 16.77 -3.67 -7.79
CA THR A 108 15.79 -4.59 -8.40
C THR A 108 14.73 -3.80 -9.16
N PHE A 109 14.53 -4.17 -10.43
CA PHE A 109 13.41 -3.67 -11.22
C PHE A 109 12.09 -4.11 -10.59
N VAL A 110 11.17 -3.16 -10.40
CA VAL A 110 9.82 -3.41 -9.91
C VAL A 110 8.88 -3.11 -11.07
N ASN A 111 8.16 -4.11 -11.58
CA ASN A 111 7.14 -3.88 -12.59
C ASN A 111 5.91 -3.25 -11.92
N PHE A 112 5.56 -2.04 -12.33
CA PHE A 112 4.37 -1.33 -11.86
C PHE A 112 3.43 -0.99 -13.03
N PRO A 113 2.11 -1.01 -12.82
CA PRO A 113 1.13 -0.63 -13.85
C PRO A 113 1.17 0.88 -14.13
N ILE A 114 1.09 1.28 -15.40
CA ILE A 114 0.91 2.70 -15.75
C ILE A 114 -0.58 3.05 -15.74
N HIS A 115 -1.41 2.14 -16.25
CA HIS A 115 -2.87 2.25 -16.28
C HIS A 115 -3.51 1.17 -15.41
N ASP A 116 -4.79 1.37 -15.06
CA ASP A 116 -5.64 0.37 -14.41
C ASP A 116 -5.05 -0.29 -13.16
N PHE A 117 -4.32 0.49 -12.35
CA PHE A 117 -3.81 0.00 -11.08
C PHE A 117 -4.97 -0.20 -10.10
N ASN A 118 -5.39 -1.45 -9.93
CA ASN A 118 -6.62 -1.81 -9.22
C ASN A 118 -6.34 -2.22 -7.78
N LEU A 119 -6.71 -1.34 -6.85
CA LEU A 119 -6.58 -1.56 -5.41
C LEU A 119 -7.89 -1.96 -4.73
N THR A 120 -8.94 -2.25 -5.50
CA THR A 120 -10.30 -2.44 -4.95
C THR A 120 -10.35 -3.59 -3.94
N ASN A 121 -9.64 -4.68 -4.22
CA ASN A 121 -9.61 -5.87 -3.35
C ASN A 121 -8.67 -5.71 -2.13
N TYR A 122 -7.88 -4.63 -2.07
CA TYR A 122 -6.96 -4.35 -0.97
C TYR A 122 -7.60 -3.48 0.12
N VAL A 123 -8.77 -2.89 -0.14
CA VAL A 123 -9.47 -2.03 0.82
C VAL A 123 -10.32 -2.88 1.76
N ALA A 124 -10.07 -2.76 3.07
CA ALA A 124 -10.77 -3.51 4.11
C ALA A 124 -12.24 -3.07 4.27
N ASP A 125 -12.56 -1.81 3.97
CA ASP A 125 -13.93 -1.31 3.98
C ASP A 125 -14.71 -1.78 2.74
N LYS A 126 -15.33 -2.96 2.85
CA LYS A 126 -16.17 -3.56 1.81
C LYS A 126 -17.50 -2.83 1.58
N ARG A 127 -17.85 -1.82 2.40
CA ARG A 127 -19.08 -1.05 2.20
C ARG A 127 -18.92 -0.02 1.09
N SER A 128 -17.69 0.37 0.79
CA SER A 128 -17.39 1.25 -0.35
C SER A 128 -17.45 0.44 -1.65
N SER A 129 -18.54 0.59 -2.41
CA SER A 129 -18.66 0.03 -3.77
C SER A 129 -17.81 0.76 -4.83
N ARG A 130 -16.98 1.71 -4.42
CA ARG A 130 -16.19 2.53 -5.34
C ARG A 130 -14.97 1.76 -5.84
N SER A 131 -14.85 1.63 -7.15
CA SER A 131 -13.64 1.13 -7.81
C SER A 131 -12.42 1.96 -7.40
N GLN A 132 -11.36 1.29 -6.94
CA GLN A 132 -10.09 1.91 -6.56
C GLN A 132 -9.10 1.75 -7.72
N LEU A 133 -9.43 2.35 -8.87
CA LEU A 133 -8.58 2.35 -10.06
C LEU A 133 -7.71 3.60 -10.07
N TYR A 134 -6.44 3.41 -10.43
CA TYR A 134 -5.44 4.46 -10.45
C TYR A 134 -4.63 4.44 -11.75
N GLU A 135 -4.19 5.62 -12.16
CA GLU A 135 -3.29 5.85 -13.30
C GLU A 135 -2.02 6.54 -12.79
N LEU A 136 -0.86 6.04 -13.20
CA LEU A 136 0.42 6.67 -12.96
C LEU A 136 0.51 7.94 -13.81
N TYR A 137 0.81 9.06 -13.17
CA TYR A 137 1.02 10.33 -13.90
C TYR A 137 2.39 10.94 -13.63
N ALA A 138 3.11 10.48 -12.60
CA ALA A 138 4.48 10.88 -12.38
C ALA A 138 5.26 9.80 -11.61
N LEU A 139 6.58 9.79 -11.77
CA LEU A 139 7.50 9.11 -10.89
C LEU A 139 8.81 9.87 -10.76
N THR A 140 9.50 9.69 -9.64
CA THR A 140 10.89 10.08 -9.50
C THR A 140 11.79 8.89 -9.72
N ASN A 141 12.90 9.09 -10.41
CA ASN A 141 13.98 8.14 -10.59
C ASN A 141 15.14 8.52 -9.66
N HIS A 142 15.90 7.53 -9.20
CA HIS A 142 17.15 7.75 -8.50
C HIS A 142 18.26 6.90 -9.12
N TYR A 143 19.32 7.56 -9.57
CA TYR A 143 20.55 6.96 -10.09
C TYR A 143 21.68 7.10 -9.08
N GLY A 144 22.67 6.20 -9.12
CA GLY A 144 23.75 6.20 -8.14
C GLY A 144 23.37 5.58 -6.79
N GLY A 145 24.27 5.73 -5.82
CA GLY A 145 24.22 5.06 -4.51
C GLY A 145 23.72 5.97 -3.38
N MET A 146 23.92 5.55 -2.14
CA MET A 146 23.44 6.28 -0.95
C MET A 146 24.30 7.51 -0.59
N GLY A 147 25.56 7.57 -1.05
CA GLY A 147 26.48 8.69 -0.77
C GLY A 147 26.54 9.76 -1.85
N SER A 148 26.11 9.42 -3.07
CA SER A 148 25.99 10.33 -4.21
C SER A 148 25.01 9.72 -5.19
N GLY A 149 24.09 10.52 -5.68
CA GLY A 149 23.06 10.09 -6.60
C GLY A 149 22.43 11.27 -7.32
N HIS A 150 21.65 10.94 -8.33
CA HIS A 150 20.98 11.90 -9.20
C HIS A 150 19.50 11.57 -9.29
N TYR A 151 18.65 12.58 -9.15
CA TYR A 151 17.20 12.42 -9.24
C TYR A 151 16.68 13.05 -10.51
N THR A 152 15.88 12.29 -11.26
CA THR A 152 15.10 12.80 -12.39
C THR A 152 13.62 12.51 -12.15
N ALA A 153 12.74 13.07 -12.97
CA ALA A 153 11.32 12.76 -12.92
C ALA A 153 10.76 12.43 -14.30
N HIS A 154 9.93 11.39 -14.37
CA HIS A 154 9.07 11.18 -15.53
C HIS A 154 7.68 11.70 -15.17
N ILE A 155 7.14 12.63 -15.95
CA ILE A 155 5.83 13.24 -15.69
C ILE A 155 5.00 13.20 -16.97
N LYS A 156 3.75 12.76 -16.83
CA LYS A 156 2.73 12.80 -17.89
C LYS A 156 2.02 14.14 -17.85
N LEU A 157 2.18 14.95 -18.89
CA LEU A 157 1.36 16.13 -19.08
C LEU A 157 -0.03 15.69 -19.51
N LEU A 158 -1.01 15.94 -18.64
CA LEU A 158 -2.37 15.40 -18.78
C LEU A 158 -3.12 15.98 -19.97
N ASP A 159 -2.86 17.26 -20.30
CA ASP A 159 -3.52 17.97 -21.40
C ASP A 159 -3.05 17.48 -22.77
N GLU A 160 -1.80 17.00 -22.85
CA GLU A 160 -1.18 16.46 -24.08
C GLU A 160 -1.22 14.94 -24.14
N ASN A 161 -1.57 14.29 -23.02
CA ASN A 161 -1.47 12.85 -22.82
C ASN A 161 -0.07 12.29 -23.22
N ARG A 162 1.00 13.03 -22.88
CA ARG A 162 2.39 12.71 -23.28
C ARG A 162 3.34 12.71 -22.07
N TRP A 163 4.31 11.80 -22.10
CA TRP A 163 5.34 11.69 -21.07
C TRP A 163 6.58 12.52 -21.41
N TYR A 164 7.17 13.08 -20.37
CA TYR A 164 8.41 13.84 -20.44
C TYR A 164 9.35 13.40 -19.32
N ASN A 165 10.64 13.33 -19.63
CA ASN A 165 11.72 13.24 -18.66
C ASN A 165 12.21 14.64 -18.29
N PHE A 166 12.25 14.92 -17.00
CA PHE A 166 12.75 16.13 -16.38
C PHE A 166 14.06 15.81 -15.67
N ASP A 167 15.16 16.28 -16.24
CA ASP A 167 16.52 16.09 -15.76
C ASP A 167 17.17 17.47 -15.55
N ASP A 168 17.03 18.00 -14.34
CA ASP A 168 17.41 19.36 -13.96
C ASP A 168 16.87 20.43 -14.91
N SER A 169 17.75 20.99 -15.76
CA SER A 169 17.41 22.04 -16.73
C SER A 169 16.99 21.48 -18.10
N HIS A 170 17.09 20.16 -18.30
CA HIS A 170 16.78 19.48 -19.53
C HIS A 170 15.43 18.76 -19.44
N ILE A 171 14.54 19.07 -20.39
CA ILE A 171 13.24 18.41 -20.51
C ILE A 171 13.19 17.76 -21.89
N SER A 172 12.90 16.48 -21.94
CA SER A 172 12.80 15.71 -23.18
C SER A 172 11.54 14.85 -23.22
N PRO A 173 10.88 14.68 -24.37
CA PRO A 173 9.77 13.74 -24.49
C PRO A 173 10.29 12.30 -24.35
N ILE A 174 9.49 11.42 -23.75
CA ILE A 174 9.78 9.97 -23.64
C ILE A 174 8.55 9.16 -24.04
N ASN A 175 8.77 7.95 -24.55
CA ASN A 175 7.68 7.01 -24.82
C ASN A 175 7.19 6.37 -23.52
N GLU A 176 5.93 5.92 -23.50
CA GLU A 176 5.35 5.27 -22.32
C GLU A 176 6.08 3.97 -21.93
N GLU A 177 6.66 3.27 -22.92
CA GLU A 177 7.48 2.08 -22.72
C GLU A 177 8.77 2.35 -21.92
N ASP A 178 9.32 3.55 -22.04
CA ASP A 178 10.55 3.98 -21.35
C ASP A 178 10.28 4.57 -19.96
N VAL A 179 9.00 4.77 -19.60
CA VAL A 179 8.62 5.32 -18.29
C VAL A 179 9.06 4.39 -17.16
N LYS A 180 8.99 3.07 -17.38
CA LYS A 180 9.34 2.06 -16.38
C LYS A 180 10.85 1.83 -16.37
N SER A 181 11.48 2.04 -15.22
CA SER A 181 12.89 1.79 -15.04
C SER A 181 13.19 1.17 -13.67
N ALA A 182 14.37 0.55 -13.55
CA ALA A 182 14.87 0.10 -12.24
C ALA A 182 15.22 1.28 -11.30
N ALA A 183 15.36 2.48 -11.85
CA ALA A 183 15.64 3.70 -11.12
C ALA A 183 14.39 4.28 -10.41
N ALA A 184 13.17 3.87 -10.81
CA ALA A 184 11.92 4.34 -10.22
C ALA A 184 11.94 4.22 -8.68
N TYR A 185 11.64 5.31 -7.98
CA TYR A 185 11.82 5.45 -6.54
C TYR A 185 10.53 5.86 -5.83
N VAL A 186 9.88 6.94 -6.25
CA VAL A 186 8.55 7.34 -5.77
C VAL A 186 7.60 7.38 -6.95
N LEU A 187 6.46 6.69 -6.83
CA LEU A 187 5.41 6.62 -7.84
C LEU A 187 4.22 7.48 -7.40
N PHE A 188 3.68 8.26 -8.32
CA PHE A 188 2.52 9.13 -8.09
C PHE A 188 1.38 8.67 -8.98
N TYR A 189 0.35 8.15 -8.32
CA TYR A 189 -0.87 7.66 -8.93
C TYR A 189 -2.01 8.64 -8.65
N ARG A 190 -2.83 8.90 -9.66
CA ARG A 190 -4.11 9.61 -9.50
C ARG A 190 -5.25 8.62 -9.63
N ARG A 191 -6.31 8.78 -8.86
CA ARG A 191 -7.52 7.97 -9.00
C ARG A 191 -8.14 8.24 -10.37
N ALA A 192 -8.44 7.17 -11.11
CA ALA A 192 -9.19 7.27 -12.35
C ALA A 192 -10.62 7.73 -12.03
N LYS A 193 -11.13 8.70 -12.79
CA LYS A 193 -12.52 9.12 -12.66
C LYS A 193 -13.40 7.96 -13.13
N SER A 194 -14.31 7.50 -12.28
CA SER A 194 -15.38 6.62 -12.74
C SER A 194 -16.29 7.44 -13.63
N ASP A 195 -16.30 7.17 -14.94
CA ASP A 195 -17.29 7.74 -15.85
C ASP A 195 -18.67 7.25 -15.41
N THR A 196 -19.29 8.03 -14.53
CA THR A 196 -20.71 7.91 -14.24
C THR A 196 -21.38 8.75 -15.32
N SER A 197 -21.34 8.28 -16.56
CA SER A 197 -22.20 8.79 -17.62
C SER A 197 -23.63 8.37 -17.27
N GLY A 198 -24.25 9.18 -16.42
CA GLY A 198 -25.67 9.10 -16.16
C GLY A 198 -26.41 9.18 -17.49
N SER A 199 -27.10 8.10 -17.83
CA SER A 199 -28.16 8.06 -18.82
C SER A 199 -29.28 9.01 -18.37
N GLY A 200 -29.05 10.32 -18.53
CA GLY A 200 -30.06 11.35 -18.36
C GLY A 200 -30.99 11.29 -19.54
N VAL A 201 -32.12 10.61 -19.37
CA VAL A 201 -33.27 10.64 -20.28
C VAL A 201 -33.59 12.11 -20.60
N ALA A 202 -33.39 12.50 -21.86
CA ALA A 202 -33.76 13.81 -22.38
C ALA A 202 -35.29 13.95 -22.35
N GLY A 203 -35.82 14.43 -21.23
CA GLY A 203 -37.19 14.89 -21.11
C GLY A 203 -37.36 16.23 -21.81
N SER A 204 -37.79 16.18 -23.07
CA SER A 204 -38.32 17.34 -23.79
C SER A 204 -39.49 17.95 -23.03
N ARG A 205 -39.32 19.16 -22.48
CA ARG A 205 -40.43 20.03 -22.06
C ARG A 205 -40.41 21.27 -22.92
N ARG A 206 -41.37 21.32 -23.86
CA ARG A 206 -41.77 22.50 -24.62
C ARG A 206 -42.66 23.39 -23.75
N ASP A 207 -42.38 24.68 -23.84
CA ASP A 207 -43.27 25.86 -23.88
C ASP A 207 -44.34 26.16 -22.81
N ARG A 208 -44.53 27.47 -22.66
CA ARG A 208 -45.48 28.28 -21.85
C ARG A 208 -44.93 28.65 -20.47
N ASP A 209 -44.84 29.92 -20.07
CA ASP A 209 -45.70 31.07 -20.37
C ASP A 209 -44.93 32.39 -20.54
N LYS A 210 -45.49 33.22 -21.43
CA LYS A 210 -45.27 34.67 -21.50
C LYS A 210 -46.09 35.34 -20.40
N THR A 211 -45.46 36.18 -19.59
CA THR A 211 -46.14 37.35 -19.00
C THR A 211 -45.22 38.55 -19.04
N SER A 212 -45.65 39.51 -19.87
CA SER A 212 -45.10 40.85 -20.07
C SER A 212 -45.53 41.79 -18.95
N TYR A 213 -44.64 42.70 -18.54
CA TYR A 213 -45.01 43.95 -17.87
C TYR A 213 -44.12 45.11 -18.34
N LYS A 214 -44.81 46.13 -18.90
CA LYS A 214 -44.52 47.59 -18.98
C LYS A 214 -43.34 48.03 -19.87
N HIS A 215 -43.46 49.02 -20.76
CA HIS A 215 -44.32 50.21 -20.82
C HIS A 215 -45.09 50.35 -22.14
#